data_AF-A0A3D2VC08-F1
#
_entry.id   AF-A0A3D2VC08-F1
#
_cell.length_a   1.000
_cell.length_b   1.000
_cell.length_c   1.000
_cell.angle_alpha   90.00
_cell.angle_beta   90.00
_cell.angle_gamma   90.00
#
_symmetry.space_group_name_H-M   'P 1'
#
loop_
_entity.id
_entity.type
_entity.pdbx_description
1 polymer ?
#
loop_
_entity_poly.entity_id
_entity_poly.type
_entity_poly.pdbx_seq_one_letter_code
_entity_poly.pdbx_strand_id
1 'polypeptide(L)'
;MAGRRLGQILVDMGFIDDDQLEMLVDEQEQQPGTQIGKVAEDMGLVTDSQIAQALSEQFNIQIVDLGEIQISSDILDEITETMAQMYRVVPVHLDGNTLSVATANPENITVADELRTFLGRDIQLLVTTDTELQRLLDEFYDSERETIERIVEELEHDLELKEQIEALSGDGPIDLTGAEALADSVPVRRLLNMVLLLAIKDHASDIHFEPFEDEFRIRIKADGVLYEMVPPPRHLAFAITTRIKVMSNLDIAERRLPQDGRIELVVGGHPVDLRVSVMPTMFGESVVMRILDRSVVSLDLEMVGMNEETITTFREVIEKPNGIVLVTGPTGSGKT
;
A
#
# COMPACT_ATOMS: atom_id res chain seq x y z
N MET A 1 6.79 27.85 3.25
CA MET A 1 5.98 28.85 2.52
C MET A 1 4.71 28.14 2.12
N ALA A 2 3.53 28.66 2.50
CA ALA A 2 2.28 28.05 2.06
C ALA A 2 2.24 28.11 0.53
N GLY A 3 2.14 26.96 -0.13
CA GLY A 3 2.03 26.89 -1.59
C GLY A 3 0.81 27.69 -2.07
N ARG A 4 0.86 28.18 -3.32
CA ARG A 4 -0.31 28.80 -3.95
C ARG A 4 -1.47 27.80 -3.92
N ARG A 5 -2.67 28.26 -3.55
CA ARG A 5 -3.87 27.41 -3.53
C ARG A 5 -4.37 27.21 -4.97
N LEU A 6 -4.92 26.03 -5.26
CA LEU A 6 -5.41 25.67 -6.58
C LEU A 6 -6.41 26.70 -7.14
N GLY A 7 -7.37 27.15 -6.33
CA GLY A 7 -8.35 28.15 -6.75
C GLY A 7 -7.73 29.47 -7.24
N GLN A 8 -6.69 29.97 -6.57
CA GLN A 8 -5.99 31.18 -7.03
C GLN A 8 -5.22 30.93 -8.34
N ILE A 9 -4.67 29.73 -8.52
CA ILE A 9 -3.98 29.36 -9.76
C ILE A 9 -4.98 29.33 -10.92
N LEU A 10 -6.20 28.82 -10.71
CA LEU A 10 -7.26 28.84 -11.71
C LEU A 10 -7.64 30.28 -12.12
N VAL A 11 -7.69 31.22 -11.17
CA VAL A 11 -7.88 32.66 -11.46
C VAL A 11 -6.71 33.24 -12.25
N ASP A 12 -5.48 32.99 -11.79
CA ASP A 12 -4.26 33.55 -12.40
C ASP A 12 -4.05 33.03 -13.83
N MET A 13 -4.51 31.81 -14.13
CA MET A 13 -4.52 31.22 -15.47
C MET A 13 -5.70 31.69 -16.34
N GLY A 14 -6.65 32.43 -15.77
CA GLY A 14 -7.82 32.98 -16.46
C GLY A 14 -8.90 31.94 -16.77
N PHE A 15 -8.94 30.82 -16.04
CA PHE A 15 -9.98 29.81 -16.20
C PHE A 15 -11.26 30.18 -15.45
N ILE A 16 -11.11 30.85 -14.31
CA ILE A 16 -12.22 31.42 -13.54
C ILE A 16 -11.91 32.86 -13.15
N ASP A 17 -12.92 33.62 -12.73
CA ASP A 17 -12.76 34.94 -12.11
C ASP A 17 -12.86 34.90 -10.57
N ASP A 18 -12.59 36.02 -9.92
CA ASP A 18 -12.61 36.14 -8.45
C ASP A 18 -14.01 35.85 -7.87
N ASP A 19 -15.08 36.25 -8.57
CA ASP A 19 -16.47 36.04 -8.13
C ASP A 19 -16.83 34.54 -8.18
N GLN A 20 -16.37 33.83 -9.22
CA GLN A 20 -16.49 32.38 -9.34
C GLN A 20 -15.67 31.65 -8.29
N LEU A 21 -14.47 32.15 -7.93
CA LEU A 21 -13.67 31.56 -6.86
C LEU A 21 -14.36 31.67 -5.49
N GLU A 22 -15.00 32.81 -5.19
CA GLU A 22 -15.78 32.98 -3.95
C GLU A 22 -16.93 31.97 -3.89
N MET A 23 -17.66 31.80 -5.00
CA MET A 23 -18.73 30.80 -5.11
C MET A 23 -18.23 29.37 -4.92
N LEU A 24 -17.05 29.03 -5.44
CA LEU A 24 -16.44 27.71 -5.28
C LEU A 24 -16.09 27.40 -3.83
N VAL A 25 -15.58 28.38 -3.09
CA VAL A 25 -15.24 28.21 -1.68
C VAL A 25 -16.51 28.00 -0.85
N ASP A 26 -17.56 28.79 -1.11
CA ASP A 26 -18.86 28.65 -0.44
C ASP A 26 -19.51 27.28 -0.70
N GLU A 27 -19.39 26.75 -1.92
CA GLU A 27 -19.90 25.42 -2.27
C GLU A 27 -19.04 24.31 -1.65
N GLN A 28 -17.72 24.45 -1.62
CA GLN A 28 -16.81 23.50 -0.96
C GLN A 28 -17.08 23.40 0.54
N GLU A 29 -17.40 24.51 1.22
CA GLU A 29 -17.76 24.50 2.65
C GLU A 29 -19.02 23.68 2.94
N GLN A 30 -19.93 23.58 1.97
CA GLN A 30 -21.13 22.73 2.08
C GLN A 30 -20.84 21.25 1.85
N GLN A 31 -19.67 20.92 1.29
CA GLN A 31 -19.24 19.56 0.97
C GLN A 31 -17.87 19.24 1.61
N PRO A 32 -17.81 19.05 2.94
CA PRO A 32 -16.56 18.82 3.64
C PRO A 32 -15.81 17.60 3.08
N GLY A 33 -14.56 17.82 2.65
CA GLY A 33 -13.68 16.77 2.11
C GLY A 33 -13.59 16.74 0.58
N THR A 34 -14.46 17.45 -0.14
CA THR A 34 -14.37 17.55 -1.61
C THR A 34 -13.25 18.52 -2.01
N GLN A 35 -12.46 18.17 -3.02
CA GLN A 35 -11.41 19.03 -3.56
C GLN A 35 -12.01 20.17 -4.38
N ILE A 36 -11.43 21.37 -4.28
CA ILE A 36 -11.93 22.56 -4.97
C ILE A 36 -11.93 22.40 -6.50
N GLY A 37 -10.97 21.65 -7.05
CA GLY A 37 -10.94 21.33 -8.47
C GLY A 37 -12.17 20.52 -8.90
N LYS A 38 -12.57 19.53 -8.09
CA LYS A 38 -13.75 18.71 -8.37
C LYS A 38 -15.05 19.53 -8.30
N VAL A 39 -15.18 20.40 -7.30
CA VAL A 39 -16.32 21.32 -7.21
C VAL A 39 -16.39 22.22 -8.45
N ALA A 40 -15.25 22.73 -8.92
CA ALA A 40 -15.19 23.57 -10.11
C ALA A 40 -15.55 22.84 -11.40
N GLU A 41 -15.17 21.56 -11.51
CA GLU A 41 -15.58 20.69 -12.61
C GLU A 41 -17.10 20.41 -12.58
N ASP A 42 -17.63 20.04 -11.42
CA ASP A 42 -19.04 19.67 -11.24
C ASP A 42 -19.98 20.87 -11.51
N MET A 43 -19.51 22.09 -11.21
CA MET A 43 -20.21 23.34 -11.55
C MET A 43 -20.03 23.76 -13.02
N GLY A 44 -19.22 23.05 -13.79
CA GLY A 44 -18.94 23.34 -15.20
C GLY A 44 -18.11 24.60 -15.43
N LEU A 45 -17.38 25.06 -14.41
CA LEU A 45 -16.56 26.27 -14.47
C LEU A 45 -15.18 26.00 -15.10
N VAL A 46 -14.66 24.79 -14.90
CA VAL A 46 -13.38 24.34 -15.46
C VAL A 46 -13.53 22.94 -16.04
N THR A 47 -12.62 22.59 -16.94
CA THR A 47 -12.49 21.25 -17.52
C THR A 47 -11.41 20.45 -16.80
N ASP A 48 -11.47 19.12 -16.87
CA ASP A 48 -10.45 18.20 -16.35
C ASP A 48 -9.03 18.58 -16.81
N SER A 49 -8.86 18.94 -18.09
CA SER A 49 -7.58 19.43 -18.62
C SER A 49 -7.10 20.74 -17.98
N GLN A 50 -8.01 21.66 -17.63
CA GLN A 50 -7.66 22.90 -16.95
C GLN A 50 -7.24 22.64 -15.50
N ILE A 51 -7.87 21.67 -14.83
CA ILE A 51 -7.50 21.25 -13.48
C ILE A 51 -6.09 20.63 -13.50
N ALA A 52 -5.83 19.70 -14.41
CA ALA A 52 -4.51 19.08 -14.58
C ALA A 52 -3.41 20.14 -14.84
N GLN A 53 -3.71 21.17 -15.65
CA GLN A 53 -2.77 22.28 -15.88
C GLN A 53 -2.51 23.11 -14.63
N ALA A 54 -3.55 23.42 -13.86
CA ALA A 54 -3.39 24.16 -12.62
C ALA A 54 -2.63 23.37 -11.55
N LEU A 55 -2.87 22.06 -11.45
CA LEU A 55 -2.13 21.16 -10.56
C LEU A 55 -0.66 21.05 -10.95
N SER A 56 -0.36 20.96 -12.26
CA SER A 56 1.01 20.98 -12.78
C SER A 56 1.77 22.24 -12.37
N GLU A 57 1.16 23.42 -12.50
CA GLU A 57 1.72 24.70 -12.05
C GLU A 57 1.88 24.74 -10.53
N GLN A 58 0.89 24.22 -9.79
CA GLN A 58 0.89 24.23 -8.32
C GLN A 58 2.04 23.42 -7.73
N PHE A 59 2.27 22.21 -8.26
CA PHE A 59 3.24 21.26 -7.73
C PHE A 59 4.56 21.25 -8.51
N ASN A 60 4.66 22.02 -9.61
CA ASN A 60 5.80 22.04 -10.52
C ASN A 60 6.11 20.62 -11.05
N ILE A 61 5.06 19.92 -11.48
CA ILE A 61 5.11 18.55 -12.03
C ILE A 61 4.73 18.61 -13.51
N GLN A 62 5.38 17.81 -14.35
CA GLN A 62 5.07 17.77 -15.78
C GLN A 62 3.71 17.13 -16.05
N ILE A 63 2.96 17.70 -16.99
CA ILE A 63 1.73 17.09 -17.52
C ILE A 63 2.12 16.05 -18.56
N VAL A 64 1.43 14.92 -18.55
CA VAL A 64 1.51 13.90 -19.59
C VAL A 64 0.12 13.68 -20.18
N ASP A 65 0.06 13.55 -21.49
CA ASP A 65 -1.13 13.09 -22.21
C ASP A 65 -0.99 11.58 -22.42
N LEU A 66 -1.88 10.81 -21.82
CA LEU A 66 -1.86 9.36 -21.83
C LEU A 66 -2.61 8.77 -23.05
N GLY A 67 -3.25 9.59 -23.87
CA GLY A 67 -3.99 9.17 -25.07
C GLY A 67 -3.11 8.62 -26.19
N GLU A 68 -1.88 9.10 -26.31
CA GLU A 68 -0.97 8.74 -27.41
C GLU A 68 0.19 7.82 -27.00
N ILE A 69 0.32 7.49 -25.70
CA ILE A 69 1.46 6.75 -25.18
C ILE A 69 1.24 5.24 -25.31
N GLN A 70 2.20 4.56 -25.92
CA GLN A 70 2.29 3.10 -25.88
C GLN A 70 3.13 2.70 -24.67
N ILE A 71 2.46 2.17 -23.65
CA ILE A 71 3.11 1.62 -22.46
C ILE A 71 3.39 0.15 -22.73
N SER A 72 4.64 -0.27 -22.56
CA SER A 72 5.04 -1.66 -22.73
C SER A 72 4.59 -2.51 -21.54
N SER A 73 4.33 -3.80 -21.77
CA SER A 73 3.76 -4.69 -20.73
C SER A 73 4.67 -4.82 -19.51
N ASP A 74 5.99 -4.85 -19.73
CA ASP A 74 7.01 -4.88 -18.67
C ASP A 74 6.94 -3.68 -17.73
N ILE A 75 6.50 -2.50 -18.22
CA ILE A 75 6.31 -1.31 -17.39
C ILE A 75 4.99 -1.40 -16.62
N LEU A 76 3.93 -1.91 -17.25
CA LEU A 76 2.65 -2.14 -16.57
C LEU A 76 2.78 -3.15 -15.42
N ASP A 77 3.60 -4.18 -15.60
CA ASP A 77 3.87 -5.22 -14.61
C ASP A 77 4.63 -4.73 -13.36
N GLU A 78 5.21 -3.52 -13.39
CA GLU A 78 5.85 -2.92 -12.22
C GLU A 78 4.84 -2.50 -11.15
N ILE A 79 3.63 -2.08 -11.55
CA ILE A 79 2.57 -1.66 -10.62
C ILE A 79 1.41 -2.64 -10.76
N THR A 80 1.08 -3.34 -9.66
CA THR A 80 -0.05 -4.27 -9.67
C THR A 80 -1.38 -3.55 -9.78
N GLU A 81 -2.43 -4.19 -10.29
CA GLU A 81 -3.80 -3.67 -10.33
C GLU A 81 -4.24 -3.14 -8.96
N THR A 82 -3.95 -3.88 -7.88
CA THR A 82 -4.31 -3.45 -6.52
C THR A 82 -3.62 -2.13 -6.17
N MET A 83 -2.35 -1.94 -6.53
CA MET A 83 -1.63 -0.69 -6.32
C MET A 83 -2.17 0.43 -7.23
N ALA A 84 -2.38 0.15 -8.51
CA ALA A 84 -2.86 1.10 -9.51
C ALA A 84 -4.23 1.67 -9.11
N GLN A 85 -5.15 0.81 -8.68
CA GLN A 85 -6.49 1.19 -8.22
C GLN A 85 -6.45 1.92 -6.87
N MET A 86 -5.68 1.41 -5.89
CA MET A 86 -5.60 2.01 -4.55
C MET A 86 -4.94 3.39 -4.56
N TYR A 87 -3.85 3.56 -5.31
CA TYR A 87 -3.13 4.81 -5.38
C TYR A 87 -3.62 5.74 -6.50
N ARG A 88 -4.52 5.24 -7.37
CA ARG A 88 -4.97 5.91 -8.60
C ARG A 88 -3.78 6.43 -9.41
N VAL A 89 -3.00 5.46 -9.90
CA VAL A 89 -1.77 5.70 -10.64
C VAL A 89 -1.60 4.72 -11.80
N VAL A 90 -0.88 5.14 -12.84
CA VAL A 90 -0.49 4.28 -13.97
C VAL A 90 0.99 4.48 -14.28
N PRO A 91 1.81 3.42 -14.40
CA PRO A 91 3.22 3.55 -14.78
C PRO A 91 3.32 3.93 -16.27
N VAL A 92 4.16 4.90 -16.59
CA VAL A 92 4.28 5.47 -17.94
C VAL A 92 5.62 5.12 -18.60
N HIS A 93 6.70 5.25 -17.84
CA HIS A 93 8.05 5.08 -18.38
C HIS A 93 9.01 4.61 -17.28
N LEU A 94 9.97 3.75 -17.64
CA LEU A 94 11.04 3.32 -16.75
C LEU A 94 12.39 3.74 -17.36
N ASP A 95 13.12 4.61 -16.67
CA ASP A 95 14.48 5.03 -17.03
C ASP A 95 15.47 4.65 -15.90
N GLY A 96 16.22 3.57 -16.14
CA GLY A 96 17.13 3.01 -15.14
C GLY A 96 16.40 2.57 -13.86
N ASN A 97 16.59 3.32 -12.77
CA ASN A 97 15.91 3.07 -11.49
C ASN A 97 14.67 3.96 -11.26
N THR A 98 14.40 4.91 -12.17
CA THR A 98 13.31 5.87 -12.00
C THR A 98 12.08 5.43 -12.79
N LEU A 99 11.00 5.14 -12.08
CA LEU A 99 9.68 4.86 -12.65
C LEU A 99 8.85 6.14 -12.66
N SER A 100 8.51 6.60 -13.86
CA SER A 100 7.56 7.68 -14.07
C SER A 100 6.13 7.16 -13.98
N VAL A 101 5.33 7.79 -13.13
CA VAL A 101 3.99 7.35 -12.75
C VAL A 101 3.02 8.52 -12.92
N ALA A 102 1.97 8.33 -13.74
CA ALA A 102 0.93 9.32 -13.93
C ALA A 102 -0.15 9.23 -12.84
N THR A 103 -0.61 10.38 -12.38
CA THR A 103 -1.72 10.51 -11.42
C THR A 103 -2.55 11.78 -11.70
N ALA A 104 -3.83 11.74 -11.34
CA ALA A 104 -4.71 12.90 -11.33
C ALA A 104 -4.68 13.65 -9.99
N ASN A 105 -4.11 13.04 -8.94
CA ASN A 105 -4.12 13.55 -7.57
C ASN A 105 -2.70 13.78 -7.02
N PRO A 106 -1.90 14.68 -7.62
CA PRO A 106 -0.50 14.91 -7.21
C PRO A 106 -0.37 15.51 -5.80
N GLU A 107 -1.45 15.99 -5.21
CA GLU A 107 -1.49 16.51 -3.84
C GLU A 107 -1.34 15.42 -2.76
N ASN A 108 -1.59 14.16 -3.11
CA ASN A 108 -1.36 13.05 -2.21
C ASN A 108 0.15 12.74 -2.14
N ILE A 109 0.85 13.54 -1.33
CA ILE A 109 2.31 13.51 -1.22
C ILE A 109 2.87 12.16 -0.75
N THR A 110 2.07 11.30 -0.11
CA THR A 110 2.55 10.01 0.39
C THR A 110 2.65 8.96 -0.69
N VAL A 111 1.88 9.08 -1.80
CA VAL A 111 1.84 8.08 -2.87
C VAL A 111 3.22 7.78 -3.44
N ALA A 112 4.03 8.80 -3.71
CA ALA A 112 5.37 8.61 -4.27
C ALA A 112 6.30 7.85 -3.29
N ASP A 113 6.22 8.15 -2.00
CA ASP A 113 7.03 7.50 -0.96
C ASP A 113 6.56 6.06 -0.68
N GLU A 114 5.24 5.83 -0.70
CA GLU A 114 4.63 4.51 -0.57
C GLU A 114 5.02 3.63 -1.76
N LEU A 115 4.85 4.12 -2.99
CA LEU A 115 5.29 3.41 -4.20
C LEU A 115 6.80 3.15 -4.20
N ARG A 116 7.64 4.11 -3.78
CA ARG A 116 9.09 3.90 -3.64
C ARG A 116 9.40 2.76 -2.67
N THR A 117 8.67 2.68 -1.56
CA THR A 117 8.84 1.62 -0.55
C THR A 117 8.45 0.24 -1.09
N PHE A 118 7.31 0.15 -1.78
CA PHE A 118 6.82 -1.10 -2.34
C PHE A 118 7.66 -1.58 -3.52
N LEU A 119 8.01 -0.68 -4.44
CA LEU A 119 8.68 -1.01 -5.70
C LEU A 119 10.20 -1.08 -5.57
N GLY A 120 10.78 -0.45 -4.55
CA GLY A 120 12.24 -0.31 -4.41
C GLY A 120 12.87 0.54 -5.52
N ARG A 121 12.09 1.43 -6.13
CA ARG A 121 12.48 2.29 -7.26
C ARG A 121 12.30 3.77 -6.92
N ASP A 122 13.04 4.63 -7.60
CA ASP A 122 12.77 6.07 -7.54
C ASP A 122 11.48 6.36 -8.30
N ILE A 123 10.58 7.15 -7.70
CA ILE A 123 9.28 7.47 -8.30
C ILE A 123 9.27 8.93 -8.75
N GLN A 124 8.95 9.14 -10.02
CA GLN A 124 8.69 10.45 -10.59
C GLN A 124 7.21 10.58 -10.92
N LEU A 125 6.50 11.49 -10.25
CA LEU A 125 5.09 11.74 -10.56
C LEU A 125 4.96 12.59 -11.84
N LEU A 126 3.93 12.28 -12.62
CA LEU A 126 3.45 13.06 -13.76
C LEU A 126 1.96 13.36 -13.53
N VAL A 127 1.50 14.54 -13.91
CA VAL A 127 0.08 14.91 -13.81
C VAL A 127 -0.64 14.53 -15.09
N THR A 128 -1.79 13.88 -14.95
CA THR A 128 -2.72 13.58 -16.05
C THR A 128 -4.12 14.04 -15.68
N THR A 129 -5.03 14.00 -16.63
CA THR A 129 -6.47 14.20 -16.38
C THR A 129 -7.08 12.98 -15.68
N ASP A 130 -8.12 13.18 -14.86
CA ASP A 130 -8.83 12.09 -14.18
C ASP A 130 -9.50 11.14 -15.18
N THR A 131 -10.02 11.71 -16.27
CA THR A 131 -10.65 10.98 -17.38
C THR A 131 -9.66 10.02 -18.05
N GLU A 132 -8.45 10.48 -18.37
CA GLU A 132 -7.43 9.63 -19.00
C GLU A 132 -6.89 8.58 -18.04
N LEU A 133 -6.68 8.95 -16.77
CA LEU A 133 -6.24 8.02 -15.74
C LEU A 133 -7.25 6.87 -15.58
N GLN A 134 -8.53 7.21 -15.43
CA GLN A 134 -9.59 6.22 -15.27
C GLN A 134 -9.67 5.30 -16.51
N ARG A 135 -9.61 5.87 -17.72
CA ARG A 135 -9.61 5.10 -18.96
C ARG A 135 -8.46 4.08 -18.99
N LEU A 136 -7.25 4.47 -18.59
CA LEU A 136 -6.11 3.56 -18.58
C LEU A 136 -6.17 2.52 -17.47
N LEU A 137 -6.68 2.87 -16.30
CA LEU A 137 -6.97 1.90 -15.24
C LEU A 137 -7.94 0.83 -15.74
N ASP A 138 -9.02 1.24 -16.40
CA ASP A 138 -10.01 0.32 -16.97
C ASP A 138 -9.45 -0.48 -18.18
N GLU A 139 -8.54 0.09 -18.97
CA GLU A 139 -7.97 -0.57 -20.15
C GLU A 139 -6.88 -1.59 -19.80
N PHE A 140 -6.00 -1.26 -18.85
CA PHE A 140 -4.82 -2.06 -18.52
C PHE A 140 -4.99 -2.93 -17.28
N TYR A 141 -5.79 -2.47 -16.32
CA TYR A 141 -5.97 -3.09 -15.01
C TYR A 141 -7.41 -3.57 -14.77
N ASP A 142 -8.10 -4.01 -15.83
CA ASP A 142 -9.35 -4.75 -15.67
C ASP A 142 -9.06 -6.15 -15.10
N SER A 143 -9.89 -6.50 -14.12
CA SER A 143 -9.87 -7.62 -13.17
C SER A 143 -9.58 -9.03 -13.70
N GLU A 144 -9.43 -9.24 -15.01
CA GLU A 144 -9.08 -10.53 -15.63
C GLU A 144 -7.57 -10.68 -15.94
N ARG A 145 -6.77 -9.61 -15.85
CA ARG A 145 -5.35 -9.66 -16.27
C ARG A 145 -4.37 -10.06 -15.17
N GLU A 146 -4.61 -9.73 -13.91
CA GLU A 146 -3.60 -9.87 -12.86
C GLU A 146 -4.15 -10.50 -11.58
N THR A 147 -4.31 -11.83 -11.61
CA THR A 147 -4.71 -12.62 -10.44
C THR A 147 -3.49 -13.24 -9.74
N ILE A 148 -3.64 -13.60 -8.46
CA ILE A 148 -2.58 -14.32 -7.70
C ILE A 148 -2.18 -15.59 -8.48
N GLU A 149 -3.19 -16.27 -9.01
CA GLU A 149 -3.07 -17.43 -9.90
C GLU A 149 -2.05 -17.21 -11.02
N ARG A 150 -2.17 -16.10 -11.77
CA ARG A 150 -1.31 -15.83 -12.93
C ARG A 150 0.12 -15.51 -12.53
N ILE A 151 0.31 -14.70 -11.48
CA ILE A 151 1.64 -14.40 -10.95
C ILE A 151 2.31 -15.68 -10.46
N VAL A 152 1.56 -16.54 -9.76
CA VAL A 152 2.03 -17.85 -9.31
C VAL A 152 2.39 -18.74 -10.50
N GLU A 153 1.57 -18.80 -11.55
CA GLU A 153 1.86 -19.56 -12.78
C GLU A 153 3.12 -19.04 -13.49
N GLU A 154 3.31 -17.72 -13.63
CA GLU A 154 4.51 -17.13 -14.23
C GLU A 154 5.77 -17.51 -13.44
N LEU A 155 5.68 -17.42 -12.12
CA LEU A 155 6.76 -17.80 -11.20
C LEU A 155 7.08 -19.30 -11.25
N GLU A 156 6.10 -20.18 -11.47
CA GLU A 156 6.34 -21.62 -11.64
C GLU A 156 7.21 -21.92 -12.87
N HIS A 157 7.10 -21.10 -13.91
CA HIS A 157 7.81 -21.27 -15.18
C HIS A 157 9.12 -20.48 -15.27
N ASP A 158 9.46 -19.67 -14.26
CA ASP A 158 10.73 -18.94 -14.20
C ASP A 158 11.88 -19.87 -13.76
N LEU A 159 12.49 -20.50 -14.77
CA LEU A 159 13.61 -21.43 -14.57
C LEU A 159 14.86 -20.73 -14.02
N GLU A 160 15.11 -19.47 -14.37
CA GLU A 160 16.28 -18.73 -13.91
C GLU A 160 16.16 -18.40 -12.41
N LEU A 161 14.99 -17.93 -11.98
CA LEU A 161 14.70 -17.67 -10.57
C LEU A 161 14.81 -18.95 -9.74
N LYS A 162 14.30 -20.06 -10.27
CA LYS A 162 14.39 -21.37 -9.62
C LYS A 162 15.82 -21.84 -9.42
N GLU A 163 16.67 -21.72 -10.45
CA GLU A 163 18.10 -22.08 -10.35
C GLU A 163 18.84 -21.22 -9.32
N GLN A 164 18.58 -19.91 -9.29
CA GLN A 164 19.16 -19.00 -8.30
C GLN A 164 18.76 -19.36 -6.87
N ILE A 165 17.48 -19.70 -6.66
CA ILE A 165 16.95 -20.13 -5.37
C ILE A 165 17.58 -21.44 -4.92
N GLU A 166 17.69 -22.44 -5.80
CA GLU A 166 18.29 -23.74 -5.48
C GLU A 166 19.76 -23.59 -5.09
N ALA A 167 20.50 -22.69 -5.73
CA ALA A 167 21.88 -22.38 -5.39
C ALA A 167 22.04 -21.76 -3.99
N LEU A 168 21.05 -20.98 -3.54
CA LEU A 168 21.08 -20.26 -2.25
C LEU A 168 20.42 -21.03 -1.09
N SER A 169 19.55 -22.00 -1.39
CA SER A 169 18.71 -22.71 -0.41
C SER A 169 19.38 -23.95 0.23
N GLY A 170 20.61 -24.29 -0.16
CA GLY A 170 21.34 -25.45 0.36
C GLY A 170 21.85 -25.28 1.80
N ASP A 171 22.27 -26.39 2.44
CA ASP A 171 22.85 -26.46 3.80
C ASP A 171 24.24 -25.79 3.95
N GLY A 172 24.69 -25.05 2.93
CA GLY A 172 25.97 -24.35 2.91
C GLY A 172 25.93 -22.98 3.59
N PRO A 173 27.09 -22.30 3.71
CA PRO A 173 27.11 -20.89 4.10
C PRO A 173 26.31 -20.05 3.10
N ILE A 174 25.36 -19.28 3.62
CA ILE A 174 24.47 -18.43 2.81
C ILE A 174 25.28 -17.25 2.26
N ASP A 175 25.23 -17.07 0.94
CA ASP A 175 25.66 -15.81 0.32
C ASP A 175 24.60 -14.74 0.57
N LEU A 176 24.86 -13.86 1.53
CA LEU A 176 23.92 -12.81 1.92
C LEU A 176 23.62 -11.84 0.78
N THR A 177 24.61 -11.53 -0.05
CA THR A 177 24.43 -10.61 -1.18
C THR A 177 23.51 -11.24 -2.23
N GLY A 178 23.68 -12.52 -2.50
CA GLY A 178 22.76 -13.27 -3.39
C GLY A 178 21.35 -13.38 -2.82
N ALA A 179 21.22 -13.63 -1.51
CA ALA A 179 19.92 -13.73 -0.84
C ALA A 179 19.15 -12.40 -0.83
N GLU A 180 19.82 -11.28 -0.61
CA GLU A 180 19.24 -9.93 -0.69
C GLU A 180 18.78 -9.61 -2.11
N ALA A 181 19.62 -9.87 -3.12
CA ALA A 181 19.27 -9.63 -4.52
C ALA A 181 18.06 -10.46 -4.98
N LEU A 182 17.99 -11.72 -4.55
CA LEU A 182 16.86 -12.61 -4.82
C LEU A 182 15.58 -12.12 -4.14
N ALA A 183 15.67 -11.71 -2.87
CA ALA A 183 14.54 -11.14 -2.13
C ALA A 183 14.02 -9.84 -2.77
N ASP A 184 14.93 -9.06 -3.36
CA ASP A 184 14.61 -7.82 -4.07
C ASP A 184 14.25 -8.03 -5.55
N SER A 185 14.14 -9.26 -6.02
CA SER A 185 13.66 -9.52 -7.38
C SER A 185 12.22 -9.01 -7.58
N VAL A 186 11.94 -8.48 -8.78
CA VAL A 186 10.61 -7.92 -9.13
C VAL A 186 9.47 -8.92 -8.85
N PRO A 187 9.56 -10.20 -9.25
CA PRO A 187 8.46 -11.15 -9.05
C PRO A 187 8.15 -11.42 -7.57
N VAL A 188 9.19 -11.54 -6.72
CA VAL A 188 9.04 -11.75 -5.27
C VAL A 188 8.42 -10.54 -4.60
N ARG A 189 8.88 -9.33 -4.96
CA ARG A 189 8.30 -8.08 -4.46
C ARG A 189 6.85 -7.92 -4.90
N ARG A 190 6.54 -8.17 -6.18
CA ARG A 190 5.19 -8.08 -6.76
C ARG A 190 4.22 -8.98 -6.00
N LEU A 191 4.55 -10.26 -5.82
CA LEU A 191 3.71 -11.21 -5.09
C LEU A 191 3.50 -10.80 -3.63
N LEU A 192 4.58 -10.47 -2.91
CA LEU A 192 4.49 -10.08 -1.49
C LEU A 192 3.66 -8.80 -1.31
N ASN A 193 3.91 -7.77 -2.13
CA ASN A 193 3.17 -6.52 -2.06
C ASN A 193 1.68 -6.74 -2.34
N MET A 194 1.35 -7.56 -3.33
CA MET A 194 -0.04 -7.87 -3.65
C MET A 194 -0.74 -8.59 -2.49
N VAL A 195 -0.09 -9.57 -1.87
CA VAL A 195 -0.60 -10.25 -0.67
C VAL A 195 -0.81 -9.26 0.48
N LEU A 196 0.14 -8.38 0.74
CA LEU A 196 0.04 -7.38 1.81
C LEU A 196 -1.11 -6.41 1.56
N LEU A 197 -1.21 -5.85 0.35
CA LEU A 197 -2.24 -4.88 0.02
C LEU A 197 -3.64 -5.50 -0.01
N LEU A 198 -3.78 -6.72 -0.51
CA LEU A 198 -5.04 -7.45 -0.47
C LEU A 198 -5.47 -7.71 0.98
N ALA A 199 -4.55 -8.18 1.82
CA ALA A 199 -4.83 -8.41 3.23
C ALA A 199 -5.23 -7.13 3.98
N ILE A 200 -4.60 -5.99 3.67
CA ILE A 200 -4.95 -4.70 4.26
C ILE A 200 -6.31 -4.21 3.75
N LYS A 201 -6.56 -4.31 2.44
CA LYS A 201 -7.83 -3.95 1.80
C LYS A 201 -9.00 -4.78 2.34
N ASP A 202 -8.77 -6.06 2.59
CA ASP A 202 -9.75 -6.99 3.17
C ASP A 202 -9.84 -6.90 4.71
N HIS A 203 -9.15 -5.93 5.34
CA HIS A 203 -9.10 -5.75 6.79
C HIS A 203 -8.73 -7.02 7.58
N ALA A 204 -7.78 -7.79 7.06
CA ALA A 204 -7.32 -9.01 7.68
C ALA A 204 -6.61 -8.77 9.03
N SER A 205 -6.75 -9.70 9.97
CA SER A 205 -6.06 -9.65 11.27
C SER A 205 -4.66 -10.27 11.23
N ASP A 206 -4.49 -11.36 10.46
CA ASP A 206 -3.24 -12.11 10.41
C ASP A 206 -3.00 -12.64 8.97
N ILE A 207 -1.74 -12.64 8.53
CA ILE A 207 -1.26 -13.29 7.31
C ILE A 207 -0.27 -14.38 7.71
N HIS A 208 -0.41 -15.57 7.15
CA HIS A 208 0.39 -16.74 7.44
C HIS A 208 1.13 -17.19 6.18
N PHE A 209 2.44 -17.38 6.29
CA PHE A 209 3.31 -17.98 5.29
C PHE A 209 3.90 -19.26 5.86
N GLU A 210 3.58 -20.40 5.26
CA GLU A 210 3.83 -21.70 5.87
C GLU A 210 4.48 -22.67 4.89
N PRO A 211 5.77 -23.01 5.10
CA PRO A 211 6.42 -24.05 4.32
C PRO A 211 6.07 -25.43 4.87
N PHE A 212 5.62 -26.31 3.97
CA PHE A 212 5.47 -27.75 4.20
C PHE A 212 6.51 -28.51 3.38
N GLU A 213 6.43 -29.84 3.37
CA GLU A 213 7.34 -30.72 2.64
C GLU A 213 7.35 -30.38 1.14
N ASP A 214 6.16 -30.39 0.52
CA ASP A 214 6.02 -30.24 -0.93
C ASP A 214 5.34 -28.93 -1.38
N GLU A 215 4.81 -28.13 -0.45
CA GLU A 215 4.00 -26.94 -0.75
C GLU A 215 4.34 -25.75 0.14
N PHE A 216 4.12 -24.53 -0.36
CA PHE A 216 4.24 -23.29 0.40
C PHE A 216 2.89 -22.60 0.41
N ARG A 217 2.24 -22.51 1.58
CA ARG A 217 0.89 -21.97 1.69
C ARG A 217 0.92 -20.53 2.18
N ILE A 218 0.05 -19.72 1.61
CA ILE A 218 -0.26 -18.39 2.12
C ILE A 218 -1.72 -18.36 2.54
N ARG A 219 -1.99 -18.00 3.80
CA ARG A 219 -3.34 -17.93 4.35
C ARG A 219 -3.58 -16.56 4.97
N ILE A 220 -4.77 -16.02 4.79
CA ILE A 220 -5.18 -14.75 5.38
C ILE A 220 -6.36 -15.01 6.30
N LYS A 221 -6.35 -14.33 7.45
CA LYS A 221 -7.48 -14.34 8.37
C LYS A 221 -8.21 -13.01 8.30
N ALA A 222 -9.37 -12.97 7.66
CA ALA A 222 -10.27 -11.82 7.64
C ALA A 222 -11.63 -12.20 8.25
N ASP A 223 -12.25 -11.25 8.95
CA ASP A 223 -13.55 -11.47 9.63
C ASP A 223 -13.61 -12.72 10.53
N GLY A 224 -12.47 -13.07 11.13
CA GLY A 224 -12.34 -14.26 11.99
C GLY A 224 -12.27 -15.60 11.26
N VAL A 225 -12.36 -15.61 9.92
CA VAL A 225 -12.26 -16.80 9.08
C VAL A 225 -10.89 -16.85 8.42
N LEU A 226 -10.29 -18.04 8.39
CA LEU A 226 -9.03 -18.29 7.70
C LEU A 226 -9.33 -18.80 6.28
N TYR A 227 -8.84 -18.10 5.26
CA TYR A 227 -8.89 -18.54 3.87
C TYR A 227 -7.49 -18.78 3.32
N GLU A 228 -7.37 -19.76 2.42
CA GLU A 228 -6.13 -20.12 1.74
C GLU A 228 -6.12 -19.47 0.36
N MET A 229 -5.04 -18.75 0.05
CA MET A 229 -4.80 -18.20 -1.29
C MET A 229 -4.16 -19.26 -2.18
N VAL A 230 -4.07 -18.97 -3.48
CA VAL A 230 -3.37 -19.86 -4.40
C VAL A 230 -1.91 -20.03 -3.95
N PRO A 231 -1.47 -21.27 -3.68
CA PRO A 231 -0.17 -21.51 -3.10
C PRO A 231 0.91 -21.22 -4.14
N PRO A 232 1.88 -20.33 -3.86
CA PRO A 232 3.04 -20.17 -4.71
C PRO A 232 3.90 -21.44 -4.77
N PRO A 233 4.71 -21.61 -5.83
CA PRO A 233 5.66 -22.71 -5.90
C PRO A 233 6.57 -22.79 -4.68
N ARG A 234 6.80 -24.02 -4.23
CA ARG A 234 7.52 -24.32 -2.99
C ARG A 234 8.91 -23.68 -2.87
N HIS A 235 9.61 -23.54 -3.99
CA HIS A 235 10.96 -22.99 -4.04
C HIS A 235 10.99 -21.50 -3.63
N LEU A 236 9.90 -20.75 -3.84
CA LEU A 236 9.83 -19.33 -3.49
C LEU A 236 9.80 -19.05 -1.97
N ALA A 237 9.52 -20.05 -1.14
CA ALA A 237 9.44 -19.87 0.30
C ALA A 237 10.69 -19.16 0.87
N PHE A 238 11.88 -19.52 0.39
CA PHE A 238 13.13 -18.91 0.84
C PHE A 238 13.22 -17.43 0.47
N ALA A 239 12.89 -17.08 -0.77
CA ALA A 239 12.95 -15.70 -1.27
C ALA A 239 11.93 -14.80 -0.54
N ILE A 240 10.70 -15.29 -0.37
CA ILE A 240 9.61 -14.56 0.29
C ILE A 240 9.93 -14.34 1.78
N THR A 241 10.37 -15.37 2.50
CA THR A 241 10.76 -15.21 3.91
C THR A 241 11.96 -14.28 4.07
N THR A 242 12.95 -14.35 3.18
CA THR A 242 14.10 -13.43 3.18
C THR A 242 13.67 -11.99 2.95
N ARG A 243 12.77 -11.73 1.99
CA ARG A 243 12.23 -10.40 1.74
C ARG A 243 11.48 -9.86 2.96
N ILE A 244 10.68 -10.69 3.63
CA ILE A 244 10.01 -10.29 4.87
C ILE A 244 11.02 -9.96 5.97
N LYS A 245 12.11 -10.73 6.12
CA LYS A 245 13.19 -10.43 7.07
C LYS A 245 13.86 -9.10 6.77
N VAL A 246 14.18 -8.82 5.51
CA VAL A 246 14.74 -7.53 5.07
C VAL A 246 13.81 -6.39 5.46
N MET A 247 12.52 -6.48 5.11
CA MET A 247 11.52 -5.45 5.42
C MET A 247 11.32 -5.23 6.92
N SER A 248 11.54 -6.26 7.74
CA SER A 248 11.39 -6.21 9.20
C SER A 248 12.70 -6.01 9.96
N ASN A 249 13.81 -5.75 9.25
CA ASN A 249 15.15 -5.58 9.79
C ASN A 249 15.61 -6.76 10.67
N LEU A 250 15.32 -7.98 10.22
CA LEU A 250 15.70 -9.24 10.86
C LEU A 250 16.97 -9.84 10.24
N ASP A 251 17.63 -10.72 10.97
CA ASP A 251 18.85 -11.39 10.52
C ASP A 251 18.51 -12.49 9.50
N ILE A 252 18.92 -12.30 8.25
CA ILE A 252 18.75 -13.25 7.14
C ILE A 252 19.59 -14.51 7.38
N ALA A 253 20.78 -14.37 7.97
CA ALA A 253 21.71 -15.47 8.19
C ALA A 253 21.22 -16.43 9.30
N GLU A 254 20.56 -15.91 10.32
CA GLU A 254 20.00 -16.73 11.39
C GLU A 254 18.64 -17.30 11.01
N ARG A 255 18.54 -18.63 10.98
CA ARG A 255 17.33 -19.39 10.57
C ARG A 255 16.94 -20.48 11.55
N ARG A 256 17.65 -20.60 12.68
CA ARG A 256 17.48 -21.67 13.68
C ARG A 256 16.83 -21.18 14.96
N LEU A 257 16.71 -19.86 15.12
CA LEU A 257 16.07 -19.23 16.27
C LEU A 257 14.84 -18.44 15.81
N PRO A 258 13.78 -18.39 16.62
CA PRO A 258 12.67 -17.47 16.38
C PRO A 258 13.14 -16.02 16.33
N GLN A 259 12.53 -15.22 15.46
CA GLN A 259 12.82 -13.79 15.31
C GLN A 259 11.51 -13.00 15.26
N ASP A 260 11.50 -11.84 15.92
CA ASP A 260 10.34 -10.93 15.96
C ASP A 260 10.77 -9.55 15.46
N GLY A 261 9.97 -8.98 14.57
CA GLY A 261 10.22 -7.69 13.96
C GLY A 261 8.93 -6.89 13.76
N ARG A 262 9.08 -5.69 13.20
CA ARG A 262 7.94 -4.89 12.74
C ARG A 262 8.20 -4.39 11.33
N ILE A 263 7.13 -4.18 10.58
CA ILE A 263 7.15 -3.42 9.34
C ILE A 263 6.15 -2.28 9.53
N GLU A 264 6.63 -1.05 9.41
CA GLU A 264 5.75 0.12 9.38
C GLU A 264 5.53 0.51 7.93
N LEU A 265 4.27 0.52 7.53
CA LEU A 265 3.84 0.90 6.19
C LEU A 265 2.88 2.07 6.31
N VAL A 266 2.84 2.90 5.27
CA VAL A 266 1.70 3.77 5.03
C VAL A 266 1.02 3.20 3.79
N VAL A 267 -0.29 3.01 3.85
CA VAL A 267 -1.08 2.45 2.76
C VAL A 267 -2.31 3.32 2.57
N GLY A 268 -2.39 3.99 1.43
CA GLY A 268 -3.48 4.92 1.12
C GLY A 268 -3.53 6.09 2.11
N GLY A 269 -2.37 6.54 2.60
CA GLY A 269 -2.28 7.58 3.64
C GLY A 269 -2.55 7.11 5.07
N HIS A 270 -2.90 5.83 5.29
CA HIS A 270 -3.14 5.29 6.62
C HIS A 270 -1.90 4.53 7.14
N PRO A 271 -1.43 4.82 8.37
CA PRO A 271 -0.32 4.09 8.96
C PRO A 271 -0.76 2.68 9.39
N VAL A 272 -0.10 1.67 8.85
CA VAL A 272 -0.30 0.25 9.16
C VAL A 272 0.97 -0.30 9.83
N ASP A 273 0.79 -0.94 10.98
CA ASP A 273 1.87 -1.59 11.72
C ASP A 273 1.73 -3.11 11.58
N LEU A 274 2.68 -3.75 10.90
CA LEU A 274 2.74 -5.20 10.80
C LEU A 274 3.71 -5.73 11.84
N ARG A 275 3.23 -6.62 12.72
CA ARG A 275 4.10 -7.36 13.64
C ARG A 275 4.46 -8.69 13.03
N VAL A 276 5.75 -8.92 12.82
CA VAL A 276 6.27 -10.09 12.10
C VAL A 276 6.90 -11.03 13.11
N SER A 277 6.50 -12.30 13.08
CA SER A 277 7.16 -13.38 13.81
C SER A 277 7.60 -14.45 12.82
N VAL A 278 8.89 -14.77 12.83
CA VAL A 278 9.51 -15.81 12.02
C VAL A 278 9.91 -16.96 12.94
N MET A 279 9.46 -18.18 12.64
CA MET A 279 9.74 -19.37 13.43
C MET A 279 10.34 -20.49 12.56
N PRO A 280 11.47 -21.10 12.98
CA PRO A 280 12.02 -22.26 12.29
C PRO A 280 11.07 -23.46 12.39
N THR A 281 10.91 -24.18 11.29
CA THR A 281 10.14 -25.42 11.16
C THR A 281 11.01 -26.51 10.51
N MET A 282 10.46 -27.73 10.38
CA MET A 282 11.15 -28.83 9.71
C MET A 282 11.44 -28.56 8.23
N PHE A 283 10.66 -27.69 7.59
CA PHE A 283 10.73 -27.47 6.13
C PHE A 283 11.17 -26.05 5.77
N GLY A 284 11.58 -25.23 6.73
CA GLY A 284 11.99 -23.85 6.48
C GLY A 284 11.54 -22.94 7.59
N GLU A 285 11.19 -21.71 7.26
CA GLU A 285 10.78 -20.71 8.24
C GLU A 285 9.31 -20.35 7.99
N SER A 286 8.47 -20.55 8.99
CA SER A 286 7.10 -20.08 8.98
C SER A 286 7.06 -18.63 9.44
N VAL A 287 6.30 -17.81 8.74
CA VAL A 287 6.13 -16.39 9.07
C VAL A 287 4.66 -16.12 9.38
N VAL A 288 4.41 -15.43 10.48
CA VAL A 288 3.09 -14.88 10.81
C VAL A 288 3.22 -13.37 10.91
N MET A 289 2.36 -12.65 10.20
CA MET A 289 2.26 -11.20 10.26
C MET A 289 0.91 -10.81 10.83
N ARG A 290 0.90 -10.10 11.96
CA ARG A 290 -0.32 -9.48 12.50
C ARG A 290 -0.45 -8.07 11.96
N ILE A 291 -1.59 -7.77 11.35
CA ILE A 291 -1.89 -6.44 10.82
C ILE A 291 -2.55 -5.62 11.93
N LEU A 292 -1.95 -4.49 12.26
CA LEU A 292 -2.52 -3.51 13.17
C LEU A 292 -2.75 -2.22 12.37
N ASP A 293 -3.99 -2.08 11.90
CA ASP A 293 -4.44 -0.83 11.32
C ASP A 293 -4.64 0.20 12.44
N ARG A 294 -3.80 1.24 12.47
CA ARG A 294 -3.90 2.31 13.49
C ARG A 294 -5.04 3.29 13.19
N SER A 295 -5.63 3.25 11.99
CA SER A 295 -6.75 4.11 11.59
C SER A 295 -8.12 3.61 12.07
N VAL A 296 -8.29 2.29 12.21
CA VAL A 296 -9.51 1.64 12.75
C VAL A 296 -9.68 1.91 14.26
N VAL A 297 -8.67 2.49 14.90
CA VAL A 297 -8.69 2.89 16.31
C VAL A 297 -9.36 4.26 16.47
N SER A 298 -10.58 4.42 15.94
CA SER A 298 -11.55 5.34 16.55
C SER A 298 -12.09 4.66 17.80
N LEU A 299 -11.26 4.59 18.85
CA LEU A 299 -11.65 4.15 20.20
C LEU A 299 -12.53 5.24 20.82
N ASP A 300 -13.71 5.45 20.26
CA ASP A 300 -14.75 6.11 21.04
C ASP A 300 -15.14 5.16 22.17
N LEU A 301 -14.99 5.64 23.40
CA LEU A 301 -15.41 4.91 24.61
C LEU A 301 -16.89 4.50 24.52
N GLU A 302 -17.70 5.23 23.73
CA GLU A 302 -19.11 4.91 23.47
C GLU A 302 -19.28 3.61 22.66
N MET A 303 -18.30 3.24 21.85
CA MET A 303 -18.32 2.04 21.00
C MET A 303 -17.75 0.80 21.71
N VAL A 304 -17.13 0.96 22.89
CA VAL A 304 -16.53 -0.14 23.69
C VAL A 304 -17.60 -0.98 24.41
N GLY A 305 -18.87 -0.59 24.33
CA GLY A 305 -19.99 -1.32 24.92
C GLY A 305 -20.18 -1.06 26.43
N MET A 306 -19.59 0.02 26.95
CA MET A 306 -19.89 0.51 28.29
C MET A 306 -21.29 1.10 28.33
N ASN A 307 -22.01 0.92 29.45
CA ASN A 307 -23.26 1.65 29.65
C ASN A 307 -22.98 3.11 30.05
N GLU A 308 -23.99 3.97 29.89
CA GLU A 308 -23.93 5.41 30.16
C GLU A 308 -23.38 5.77 31.56
N GLU A 309 -23.76 4.99 32.58
CA GLU A 309 -23.29 5.21 33.95
C GLU A 309 -21.79 4.90 34.10
N THR A 310 -21.33 3.81 33.48
CA THR A 310 -19.92 3.39 33.53
C THR A 310 -19.04 4.36 32.75
N ILE A 311 -19.44 4.76 31.54
CA ILE A 311 -18.65 5.69 30.71
C ILE A 311 -18.54 7.07 31.37
N THR A 312 -19.62 7.57 31.98
CA THR A 312 -19.60 8.85 32.71
C THR A 312 -18.62 8.78 33.89
N THR A 313 -18.73 7.73 34.71
CA THR A 313 -17.84 7.52 35.86
C THR A 313 -16.38 7.36 35.41
N PHE A 314 -16.16 6.63 34.30
CA PHE A 314 -14.82 6.41 33.77
C PHE A 314 -14.20 7.73 33.27
N ARG A 315 -14.95 8.54 32.50
CA ARG A 315 -14.52 9.87 32.02
C ARG A 315 -14.16 10.80 33.19
N GLU A 316 -14.98 10.84 34.24
CA GLU A 316 -14.68 11.64 35.45
C GLU A 316 -13.41 11.19 36.18
N VAL A 317 -13.12 9.89 36.20
CA VAL A 317 -11.94 9.34 36.90
C VAL A 317 -10.65 9.60 36.15
N ILE A 318 -10.65 9.47 34.81
CA ILE A 318 -9.45 9.67 33.99
C ILE A 318 -9.03 11.14 33.90
N GLU A 319 -9.96 12.09 34.10
CA GLU A 319 -9.66 13.54 34.11
C GLU A 319 -9.11 14.05 35.45
N LYS A 320 -9.03 13.21 36.49
CA LYS A 320 -8.49 13.64 37.79
C LYS A 320 -6.99 13.95 37.69
N PRO A 321 -6.51 14.98 38.40
CA PRO A 321 -5.12 15.45 38.29
C PRO A 321 -4.09 14.41 38.76
N ASN A 322 -4.48 13.44 39.59
CA ASN A 322 -3.61 12.37 40.06
C ASN A 322 -4.42 11.15 40.54
N GLY A 323 -3.95 9.94 40.23
CA GLY A 323 -4.58 8.68 40.63
C GLY A 323 -4.03 7.50 39.83
N ILE A 324 -4.43 6.28 40.21
CA ILE A 324 -4.12 5.05 39.46
C ILE A 324 -5.43 4.48 38.94
N VAL A 325 -5.53 4.24 37.63
CA VAL A 325 -6.62 3.52 36.99
C VAL A 325 -6.08 2.17 36.51
N LEU A 326 -6.73 1.08 36.89
CA LEU A 326 -6.32 -0.28 36.55
C LEU A 326 -7.39 -0.93 35.65
N VAL A 327 -7.05 -1.13 34.38
CA VAL A 327 -7.85 -1.92 33.44
C VAL A 327 -7.33 -3.35 33.46
N THR A 328 -8.13 -4.28 33.96
CA THR A 328 -7.72 -5.67 34.18
C THR A 328 -8.66 -6.65 33.48
N GLY A 329 -8.14 -7.84 33.18
CA GLY A 329 -8.83 -8.86 32.38
C GLY A 329 -7.84 -9.83 31.72
N PRO A 330 -8.29 -11.01 31.27
CA PRO A 330 -7.45 -12.03 30.62
C PRO A 330 -6.95 -11.59 29.23
N THR A 331 -6.02 -12.32 28.61
CA THR A 331 -5.55 -12.03 27.25
C THR A 331 -6.72 -12.01 26.26
N GLY A 332 -6.77 -11.00 25.38
CA GLY A 332 -7.86 -10.82 24.40
C GLY A 332 -9.10 -10.10 24.94
N SER A 333 -9.12 -9.62 26.18
CA SER A 333 -10.29 -8.93 26.77
C SER A 333 -10.43 -7.44 26.41
N GLY A 334 -9.73 -6.94 25.39
CA GLY A 334 -9.81 -5.53 24.97
C GLY A 334 -9.32 -4.51 26.00
N LYS A 335 -8.21 -4.78 26.72
CA LYS A 335 -7.63 -3.82 27.70
C LYS A 335 -6.77 -2.72 27.07
N THR A 336 -6.22 -3.00 25.89
CA THR A 336 -5.31 -2.12 25.15
C THR A 336 -6.15 -1.22 24.28
#